data_AF-A0A812KPH1-F1
#
_entry.id   AF-A0A812KPH1-F1
#
_cell.length_a   1.000
_cell.length_b   1.000
_cell.length_c   1.000
_cell.angle_alpha   90.00
_cell.angle_beta   90.00
_cell.angle_gamma   90.00
#
_symmetry.space_group_name_H-M   'P 1'
#
loop_
_entity.id
_entity.type
_entity.pdbx_description
1 polymer ?
#
loop_
_entity_poly.entity_id
_entity_poly.type
_entity_poly.pdbx_seq_one_letter_code
_entity_poly.pdbx_strand_id
1 'polypeptide(L)'
;MGLSSSVCPEWNSQQWPQAFATSPWTRPLLTVSFRALWAAIFTAHVLWNWWVRGRDDGPYHFIFLTVQASWIEAVDLILQWVVAMLGFQYVQNHMVAPAEPWLVRISMVLNSLSQPLSMTVAVLYWVLIYPGGELPYMDVFLHGINAGLLLVNLLLTRVPFSCARVGWLFLYQIIYVGWTFVHYALRIGMPGGCWSCPEDEAAPCVELYPDDECPIYATFDWHHPFATARLGFGLASVLIILIQALYVALVSCRAMSVRGNARRPGRWLRRLLMASGGLCLALQAAPSFTGVAPLSRTLPTQRYAASKGFGDSEAAPDKKAKEAGSGKKASIMKNKKSSKTKALTKQRLSDLRDKTLALRQKREEELDEYEMGKAMIAKYGREVAVMPPPVAERVAKRGMVIGGSFYATMLAVFGFGIVLFKTQEIIIPPTLMAFVTLALLALAIFGGAYGMMSASWDPDKEGSALGTEEFSENMQILGEGFRKATLEEDYEKALEARNERRKLLEAKEKKKTELLNK
;
A
#
# COMPACT_ATOMS: atom_id res chain seq x y z
N MET A 1 -27.10 6.35 -15.10
CA MET A 1 -25.66 6.58 -14.83
C MET A 1 -25.46 8.08 -14.68
N GLY A 2 -25.45 8.59 -13.46
CA GLY A 2 -25.29 10.01 -13.18
C GLY A 2 -24.45 10.16 -11.92
N LEU A 3 -23.15 10.41 -12.08
CA LEU A 3 -22.28 10.84 -10.99
C LEU A 3 -22.62 12.30 -10.68
N SER A 4 -23.65 12.53 -9.85
CA SER A 4 -23.87 13.84 -9.25
C SER A 4 -22.84 14.03 -8.14
N SER A 5 -21.72 14.63 -8.52
CA SER A 5 -20.62 14.97 -7.65
C SER A 5 -20.83 16.38 -7.09
N SER A 6 -21.29 16.50 -5.86
CA SER A 6 -21.06 17.72 -5.05
C SER A 6 -19.57 17.95 -4.71
N VAL A 7 -18.67 17.17 -5.34
CA VAL A 7 -17.23 17.41 -5.46
C VAL A 7 -16.90 18.60 -6.39
N CYS A 8 -17.86 19.06 -7.21
CA CYS A 8 -17.74 20.24 -8.08
C CYS A 8 -17.95 21.56 -7.28
N PRO A 9 -17.18 22.65 -7.54
CA PRO A 9 -17.46 23.98 -6.99
C PRO A 9 -18.79 24.56 -7.46
N GLU A 10 -19.19 25.70 -6.86
CA GLU A 10 -20.25 26.62 -7.27
C GLU A 10 -20.07 27.24 -8.69
N TRP A 11 -19.38 26.57 -9.60
CA TRP A 11 -19.03 27.02 -10.94
C TRP A 11 -19.44 25.96 -11.99
N ASN A 12 -19.64 26.37 -13.24
CA ASN A 12 -20.01 25.46 -14.32
C ASN A 12 -18.81 24.56 -14.67
N SER A 13 -19.03 23.26 -14.91
CA SER A 13 -17.98 22.29 -15.27
C SER A 13 -17.15 22.69 -16.48
N GLN A 14 -17.64 23.57 -17.36
CA GLN A 14 -16.91 24.09 -18.51
C GLN A 14 -15.95 25.24 -18.16
N GLN A 15 -16.00 25.76 -16.93
CA GLN A 15 -15.18 26.90 -16.51
C GLN A 15 -13.77 26.49 -16.04
N TRP A 16 -13.45 25.19 -16.06
CA TRP A 16 -12.19 24.68 -15.56
C TRP A 16 -10.94 25.35 -16.13
N PRO A 17 -10.87 25.70 -17.43
CA PRO A 17 -9.70 26.41 -17.95
C PRO A 17 -9.51 27.77 -17.31
N GLN A 18 -10.60 28.51 -17.03
CA GLN A 18 -10.50 29.82 -16.43
C GLN A 18 -9.92 29.77 -15.01
N ALA A 19 -10.25 28.78 -14.17
CA ALA A 19 -9.66 28.78 -12.81
C ALA A 19 -8.21 28.34 -12.77
N PHE A 20 -7.80 27.42 -13.65
CA PHE A 20 -6.45 26.86 -13.62
C PHE A 20 -5.46 27.67 -14.45
N ALA A 21 -5.85 28.13 -15.65
CA ALA A 21 -4.96 28.81 -16.59
C ALA A 21 -4.97 30.34 -16.46
N THR A 22 -5.79 30.93 -15.57
CA THR A 22 -5.83 32.38 -15.38
C THR A 22 -5.68 32.79 -13.93
N SER A 23 -5.21 34.02 -13.75
CA SER A 23 -5.05 34.69 -12.47
C SER A 23 -5.93 35.94 -12.42
N PRO A 24 -6.34 36.41 -11.23
CA PRO A 24 -6.89 37.75 -11.11
C PRO A 24 -5.86 38.87 -11.33
N TRP A 25 -4.57 38.55 -11.20
CA TRP A 25 -3.48 39.53 -11.12
C TRP A 25 -2.57 39.52 -12.35
N THR A 26 -2.53 38.40 -13.08
CA THR A 26 -1.59 38.20 -14.19
C THR A 26 -2.28 37.72 -15.46
N ARG A 27 -1.56 37.85 -16.58
CA ARG A 27 -1.99 37.34 -17.90
C ARG A 27 -1.92 35.80 -17.92
N PRO A 28 -2.72 35.11 -18.75
CA PRO A 28 -2.78 33.64 -18.77
C PRO A 28 -1.42 32.96 -18.99
N LEU A 29 -0.60 33.44 -19.93
CA LEU A 29 0.73 32.89 -20.18
C LEU A 29 1.63 32.97 -18.93
N LEU A 30 1.61 34.12 -18.24
CA LEU A 30 2.36 34.31 -17.00
C LEU A 30 1.84 33.43 -15.87
N THR A 31 0.52 33.17 -15.80
CA THR A 31 -0.07 32.24 -14.84
C THR A 31 0.43 30.81 -15.05
N VAL A 32 0.46 30.34 -16.30
CA VAL A 32 0.94 28.99 -16.64
C VAL A 32 2.44 28.86 -16.34
N SER A 33 3.25 29.86 -16.72
CA SER A 33 4.69 29.89 -16.41
C SER A 33 4.96 29.94 -14.90
N PHE A 34 4.17 30.71 -14.14
CA PHE A 34 4.22 30.73 -12.68
C PHE A 34 3.97 29.35 -12.09
N ARG A 35 2.94 28.63 -12.56
CA ARG A 35 2.65 27.26 -12.09
C ARG A 35 3.78 26.29 -12.45
N ALA A 36 4.37 26.42 -13.63
CA ALA A 36 5.52 25.63 -14.04
C ALA A 36 6.71 25.82 -13.08
N LEU A 37 6.99 27.09 -12.72
CA LEU A 37 8.04 27.43 -11.76
C LEU A 37 7.75 26.85 -10.37
N TRP A 38 6.51 26.95 -9.87
CA TRP A 38 6.13 26.37 -8.58
C TRP A 38 6.27 24.85 -8.57
N ALA A 39 5.81 24.17 -9.62
CA ALA A 39 5.98 22.74 -9.78
C ALA A 39 7.47 22.35 -9.80
N ALA A 40 8.30 23.10 -10.52
CA ALA A 40 9.74 22.86 -10.60
C ALA A 40 10.44 23.05 -9.24
N ILE A 41 10.12 24.12 -8.50
CA ILE A 41 10.67 24.38 -7.17
C ILE A 41 10.36 23.22 -6.22
N PHE A 42 9.09 22.82 -6.10
CA PHE A 42 8.70 21.77 -5.16
C PHE A 42 9.26 20.40 -5.56
N THR A 43 9.27 20.09 -6.86
CA THR A 43 9.89 18.85 -7.37
C THR A 43 11.38 18.82 -7.05
N ALA A 44 12.10 19.92 -7.27
CA ALA A 44 13.52 20.01 -6.96
C ALA A 44 13.80 19.81 -5.46
N HIS A 45 12.98 20.39 -4.57
CA HIS A 45 13.15 20.25 -3.13
C HIS A 45 12.83 18.84 -2.63
N VAL A 46 11.78 18.20 -3.16
CA VAL A 46 11.46 16.81 -2.82
C VAL A 46 12.55 15.85 -3.27
N LEU A 47 13.07 16.03 -4.49
CA LEU A 47 14.18 15.22 -5.01
C LEU A 47 15.49 15.48 -4.25
N TRP A 48 15.75 16.73 -3.86
CA TRP A 48 16.91 17.07 -3.05
C TRP A 48 16.80 16.49 -1.63
N ASN A 49 15.62 16.58 -1.00
CA ASN A 49 15.38 15.95 0.30
C ASN A 49 15.58 14.43 0.25
N TRP A 50 15.06 13.77 -0.79
CA TRP A 50 15.34 12.36 -1.06
C TRP A 50 16.83 12.07 -1.25
N TRP A 51 17.53 12.92 -2.00
CA TRP A 51 18.96 12.75 -2.29
C TRP A 51 19.85 12.89 -1.04
N VAL A 52 19.51 13.81 -0.14
CA VAL A 52 20.32 14.10 1.06
C VAL A 52 19.97 13.21 2.23
N ARG A 53 18.68 12.89 2.45
CA ARG A 53 18.22 12.11 3.61
C ARG A 53 17.66 10.75 3.21
N GLY A 54 16.81 10.73 2.19
CA GLY A 54 16.07 9.53 1.81
C GLY A 54 16.92 8.35 1.30
N ARG A 55 18.13 8.61 0.77
CA ARG A 55 19.04 7.51 0.37
C ARG A 55 19.54 6.69 1.55
N ASP A 56 19.80 7.33 2.67
CA ASP A 56 20.36 6.68 3.85
C ASP A 56 19.23 6.08 4.70
N ASP A 57 18.11 6.80 4.84
CA ASP A 57 16.92 6.34 5.57
C ASP A 57 16.15 5.21 4.82
N GLY A 58 16.33 5.11 3.50
CA GLY A 58 15.63 4.16 2.66
C GLY A 58 14.09 4.28 2.77
N PRO A 59 13.34 3.17 2.94
CA PRO A 59 11.89 3.21 3.09
C PRO A 59 11.40 4.01 4.31
N TYR A 60 12.22 4.10 5.37
CA TYR A 60 11.87 4.83 6.59
C TYR A 60 11.73 6.34 6.34
N HIS A 61 12.31 6.86 5.26
CA HIS A 61 12.16 8.26 4.89
C HIS A 61 10.68 8.67 4.76
N PHE A 62 9.82 7.76 4.31
CA PHE A 62 8.41 8.03 4.05
C PHE A 62 7.50 7.90 5.29
N ILE A 63 8.04 7.58 6.47
CA ILE A 63 7.22 7.41 7.68
C ILE A 63 6.78 8.77 8.24
N PHE A 64 7.58 9.81 7.97
CA PHE A 64 7.36 11.16 8.49
C PHE A 64 6.27 11.91 7.72
N LEU A 65 5.38 12.56 8.47
CA LEU A 65 4.28 13.38 7.97
C LEU A 65 4.77 14.45 7.01
N THR A 66 5.85 15.15 7.37
CA THR A 66 6.45 16.22 6.58
C THR A 66 6.91 15.73 5.20
N VAL A 67 7.52 14.53 5.16
CA VAL A 67 7.97 13.94 3.89
C VAL A 67 6.76 13.58 3.04
N GLN A 68 5.77 12.87 3.58
CA GLN A 68 4.56 12.53 2.84
C GLN A 68 3.82 13.78 2.33
N ALA A 69 3.69 14.82 3.16
CA ALA A 69 3.09 16.10 2.79
C ALA A 69 3.85 16.75 1.62
N SER A 70 5.18 16.84 1.69
CA SER A 70 5.99 17.46 0.63
C SER A 70 5.84 16.76 -0.74
N TRP A 71 5.75 15.42 -0.75
CA TRP A 71 5.48 14.66 -1.98
C TRP A 71 4.08 14.91 -2.53
N ILE A 72 3.06 14.96 -1.65
CA ILE A 72 1.69 15.32 -2.03
C ILE A 72 1.65 16.73 -2.63
N GLU A 73 2.35 17.68 -2.02
CA GLU A 73 2.47 19.07 -2.49
C GLU A 73 3.10 19.17 -3.88
N ALA A 74 4.21 18.45 -4.11
CA ALA A 74 4.87 18.41 -5.41
C ALA A 74 3.96 17.82 -6.51
N VAL A 75 3.29 16.70 -6.23
CA VAL A 75 2.36 16.07 -7.17
C VAL A 75 1.18 16.99 -7.47
N ASP A 76 0.62 17.65 -6.45
CA ASP A 76 -0.46 18.63 -6.60
C ASP A 76 -0.05 19.76 -7.55
N LEU A 77 1.11 20.39 -7.32
CA LEU A 77 1.58 21.51 -8.14
C LEU A 77 1.91 21.10 -9.59
N ILE A 78 2.50 19.92 -9.80
CA ILE A 78 2.69 19.36 -11.15
C ILE A 78 1.34 19.20 -11.83
N LEU A 79 0.37 18.60 -11.15
CA LEU A 79 -0.94 18.35 -11.72
C LEU A 79 -1.68 19.66 -12.05
N GLN A 80 -1.60 20.64 -11.16
CA GLN A 80 -2.15 21.96 -11.38
C GLN A 80 -1.50 22.67 -12.58
N TRP A 81 -0.19 22.51 -12.79
CA TRP A 81 0.51 23.01 -13.97
C TRP A 81 0.04 22.31 -15.25
N VAL A 82 -0.04 20.98 -15.26
CA VAL A 82 -0.54 20.20 -16.41
C VAL A 82 -1.97 20.62 -16.78
N VAL A 83 -2.87 20.70 -15.80
CA VAL A 83 -4.25 21.17 -16.01
C VAL A 83 -4.25 22.62 -16.53
N ALA A 84 -3.41 23.50 -16.01
CA ALA A 84 -3.31 24.88 -16.50
C ALA A 84 -2.82 24.94 -17.95
N MET A 85 -1.86 24.11 -18.36
CA MET A 85 -1.41 24.03 -19.76
C MET A 85 -2.53 23.57 -20.69
N LEU A 86 -3.28 22.53 -20.30
CA LEU A 86 -4.43 22.06 -21.08
C LEU A 86 -5.51 23.16 -21.19
N GLY A 87 -5.77 23.87 -20.09
CA GLY A 87 -6.75 24.96 -20.05
C GLY A 87 -6.30 26.19 -20.85
N PHE A 88 -5.00 26.45 -20.93
CA PHE A 88 -4.44 27.61 -21.59
C PHE A 88 -4.83 27.68 -23.07
N GLN A 89 -4.87 26.55 -23.77
CA GLN A 89 -5.31 26.48 -25.17
C GLN A 89 -6.75 26.98 -25.35
N TYR A 90 -7.65 26.62 -24.44
CA TYR A 90 -9.05 27.07 -24.48
C TYR A 90 -9.17 28.57 -24.18
N VAL A 91 -8.43 29.05 -23.17
CA VAL A 91 -8.44 30.46 -22.78
C VAL A 91 -7.85 31.35 -23.87
N GLN A 92 -6.71 30.95 -24.46
CA GLN A 92 -6.00 31.73 -25.48
C GLN A 92 -6.81 31.82 -26.78
N ASN A 93 -7.47 30.74 -27.18
CA ASN A 93 -8.23 30.69 -28.43
C ASN A 93 -9.72 31.02 -28.25
N HIS A 94 -10.13 31.47 -27.06
CA HIS A 94 -11.53 31.79 -26.73
C HIS A 94 -12.52 30.65 -27.03
N MET A 95 -12.09 29.40 -26.85
CA MET A 95 -12.91 28.21 -27.11
C MET A 95 -13.75 27.83 -25.89
N VAL A 96 -14.93 27.25 -26.15
CA VAL A 96 -15.72 26.61 -25.10
C VAL A 96 -15.06 25.30 -24.71
N ALA A 97 -14.79 25.14 -23.42
CA ALA A 97 -14.17 23.92 -22.91
C ALA A 97 -15.18 22.77 -22.87
N PRO A 98 -14.74 21.52 -23.05
CA PRO A 98 -15.56 20.37 -22.70
C PRO A 98 -15.86 20.36 -21.19
N ALA A 99 -16.78 19.49 -20.78
CA ALA A 99 -16.96 19.19 -19.36
C ALA A 99 -15.62 18.82 -18.72
N GLU A 100 -15.44 19.22 -17.46
CA GLU A 100 -14.22 19.00 -16.70
C GLU A 100 -13.71 17.55 -16.79
N PRO A 101 -12.45 17.34 -17.18
CA PRO A 101 -11.87 16.01 -17.19
C PRO A 101 -11.63 15.51 -15.77
N TRP A 102 -11.55 14.19 -15.58
CA TRP A 102 -11.25 13.55 -14.28
C TRP A 102 -9.96 14.10 -13.64
N LEU A 103 -8.98 14.50 -14.45
CA LEU A 103 -7.72 15.09 -14.00
C LEU A 103 -7.93 16.39 -13.21
N VAL A 104 -8.88 17.23 -13.63
CA VAL A 104 -9.26 18.44 -12.90
C VAL A 104 -9.79 18.07 -11.52
N ARG A 105 -10.65 17.05 -11.42
CA ARG A 105 -11.22 16.61 -10.15
C ARG A 105 -10.14 16.13 -9.18
N ILE A 106 -9.16 15.37 -9.66
CA ILE A 106 -8.01 14.95 -8.84
C ILE A 106 -7.20 16.15 -8.38
N SER A 107 -6.88 17.08 -9.28
CA SER A 107 -6.16 18.31 -8.92
C SER A 107 -6.89 19.12 -7.86
N MET A 108 -8.22 19.15 -7.91
CA MET A 108 -9.02 19.83 -6.90
C MET A 108 -9.02 19.13 -5.55
N VAL A 109 -9.03 17.80 -5.51
CA VAL A 109 -8.87 17.02 -4.27
C VAL A 109 -7.49 17.26 -3.68
N LEU A 110 -6.43 17.11 -4.50
CA LEU A 110 -5.06 17.34 -4.07
C LEU A 110 -4.84 18.76 -3.57
N ASN A 111 -5.31 19.79 -4.28
CA ASN A 111 -5.21 21.18 -3.80
C ASN A 111 -6.00 21.41 -2.50
N SER A 112 -7.12 20.72 -2.31
CA SER A 112 -7.90 20.83 -1.07
C SER A 112 -7.23 20.13 0.12
N LEU A 113 -6.33 19.18 -0.14
CA LEU A 113 -5.53 18.47 0.86
C LEU A 113 -4.20 19.20 1.12
N SER A 114 -3.39 19.38 0.07
CA SER A 114 -2.03 19.94 0.06
C SER A 114 -1.94 21.30 0.76
N GLN A 115 -2.83 22.23 0.39
CA GLN A 115 -2.85 23.59 0.91
C GLN A 115 -2.94 23.65 2.45
N PRO A 116 -4.01 23.12 3.10
CA PRO A 116 -4.11 23.14 4.54
C PRO A 116 -3.19 22.11 5.23
N LEU A 117 -2.82 21.01 4.58
CA LEU A 117 -1.86 20.04 5.13
C LEU A 117 -0.50 20.69 5.37
N SER A 118 0.02 21.43 4.39
CA SER A 118 1.32 22.12 4.51
C SER A 118 1.34 23.10 5.68
N MET A 119 0.29 23.91 5.83
CA MET A 119 0.14 24.83 6.96
C MET A 119 0.00 24.08 8.29
N THR A 120 -0.69 22.94 8.30
CA THR A 120 -0.84 22.11 9.51
C THR A 120 0.52 21.57 9.95
N VAL A 121 1.31 21.02 9.02
CA VAL A 121 2.66 20.53 9.27
C VAL A 121 3.57 21.66 9.79
N ALA A 122 3.53 22.83 9.14
CA ALA A 122 4.30 23.98 9.58
C ALA A 122 3.96 24.37 11.03
N VAL A 123 2.67 24.55 11.36
CA VAL A 123 2.27 24.92 12.71
C VAL A 123 2.64 23.84 13.72
N LEU A 124 2.39 22.56 13.42
CA LEU A 124 2.74 21.47 14.33
C LEU A 124 4.25 21.43 14.60
N TYR A 125 5.09 21.63 13.58
CA TYR A 125 6.53 21.66 13.76
C TYR A 125 6.98 22.82 14.65
N TRP A 126 6.61 24.06 14.31
CA TRP A 126 7.08 25.24 15.05
C TRP A 126 6.51 25.33 16.47
N VAL A 127 5.35 24.71 16.73
CA VAL A 127 4.71 24.73 18.06
C VAL A 127 5.12 23.54 18.92
N LEU A 128 5.30 22.35 18.33
CA LEU A 128 5.47 21.10 19.11
C LEU A 128 6.84 20.45 18.98
N ILE A 129 7.59 20.70 17.90
CA ILE A 129 8.78 19.91 17.56
C ILE A 129 10.05 20.76 17.51
N TYR A 130 9.96 22.05 17.16
CA TYR A 130 11.13 22.90 16.98
C TYR A 130 12.01 22.93 18.24
N PRO A 131 13.29 22.49 18.15
CA PRO A 131 14.15 22.35 19.32
C PRO A 131 14.82 23.66 19.78
N GLY A 132 14.62 24.77 19.07
CA GLY A 132 15.44 25.97 19.23
C GLY A 132 16.72 25.94 18.39
N GLY A 133 17.39 27.08 18.25
CA GLY A 133 18.67 27.19 17.53
C GLY A 133 18.59 27.30 16.00
N GLU A 134 19.75 27.18 15.34
CA GLU A 134 19.87 27.25 13.89
C GLU A 134 19.37 25.96 13.23
N LEU A 135 18.62 26.10 12.14
CA LEU A 135 18.07 24.98 11.38
C LEU A 135 18.73 24.86 10.00
N PRO A 136 18.98 23.64 9.51
CA PRO A 136 19.31 23.41 8.12
C PRO A 136 18.22 23.98 7.19
N TYR A 137 18.64 24.46 6.02
CA TYR A 137 17.72 25.01 5.01
C TYR A 137 16.53 24.10 4.71
N MET A 138 16.76 22.78 4.59
CA MET A 138 15.69 21.83 4.28
C MET A 138 14.60 21.76 5.36
N ASP A 139 14.97 21.88 6.64
CA ASP A 139 13.99 21.86 7.72
C ASP A 139 13.15 23.13 7.74
N VAL A 140 13.79 24.29 7.49
CA VAL A 140 13.08 25.56 7.32
C VAL A 140 12.16 25.53 6.10
N PHE A 141 12.60 24.91 5.00
CA PHE A 141 11.82 24.81 3.79
C PHE A 141 10.55 23.96 4.00
N LEU A 142 10.73 22.75 4.53
CA LEU A 142 9.66 21.76 4.67
C LEU A 142 8.63 22.10 5.77
N HIS A 143 9.01 22.93 6.74
CA HIS A 143 8.14 23.32 7.85
C HIS A 143 7.73 24.79 7.82
N GLY A 144 7.93 25.52 6.73
CA GLY A 144 7.59 26.94 6.69
C GLY A 144 7.55 27.55 5.29
N ILE A 145 8.67 27.52 4.57
CA ILE A 145 8.75 28.18 3.25
C ILE A 145 7.76 27.55 2.28
N ASN A 146 7.63 26.21 2.26
CA ASN A 146 6.65 25.51 1.43
C ASN A 146 5.20 25.98 1.70
N ALA A 147 4.79 26.05 2.96
CA ALA A 147 3.46 26.52 3.35
C ALA A 147 3.23 27.97 2.90
N GLY A 148 4.24 28.84 3.05
CA GLY A 148 4.21 30.21 2.55
C GLY A 148 4.08 30.30 1.02
N LEU A 149 4.85 29.52 0.27
CA LEU A 149 4.79 29.46 -1.19
C LEU A 149 3.45 28.91 -1.70
N LEU A 150 2.88 27.94 -1.01
CA LEU A 150 1.53 27.42 -1.30
C LEU A 150 0.45 28.45 -1.02
N LEU A 151 0.60 29.25 0.04
CA LEU A 151 -0.28 30.38 0.32
C LEU A 151 -0.21 31.45 -0.77
N VAL A 152 0.99 31.76 -1.27
CA VAL A 152 1.18 32.64 -2.43
C VAL A 152 0.49 32.06 -3.67
N ASN A 153 0.63 30.76 -3.93
CA ASN A 153 -0.08 30.08 -5.02
C ASN A 153 -1.60 30.16 -4.85
N LEU A 154 -2.13 30.01 -3.63
CA LEU A 154 -3.55 30.19 -3.34
C LEU A 154 -4.01 31.62 -3.69
N LEU A 155 -3.27 32.64 -3.28
CA LEU A 155 -3.67 34.04 -3.48
C LEU A 155 -3.56 34.51 -4.94
N LEU A 156 -2.60 33.98 -5.70
CA LEU A 156 -2.37 34.37 -7.09
C LEU A 156 -3.24 33.62 -8.09
N THR A 157 -3.79 32.45 -7.74
CA THR A 157 -4.61 31.65 -8.67
C THR A 157 -6.11 31.93 -8.55
N ARG A 158 -6.91 31.33 -9.43
CA ARG A 158 -8.39 31.36 -9.37
C ARG A 158 -8.99 30.05 -8.89
N VAL A 159 -8.17 29.09 -8.45
CA VAL A 159 -8.67 27.80 -7.96
C VAL A 159 -9.60 28.07 -6.76
N PRO A 160 -10.84 27.54 -6.79
CA PRO A 160 -11.77 27.70 -5.70
C PRO A 160 -11.38 26.81 -4.52
N PHE A 161 -11.62 27.31 -3.31
CA PHE A 161 -11.37 26.60 -2.06
C PHE A 161 -12.58 26.79 -1.14
N SER A 162 -13.06 25.71 -0.50
CA SER A 162 -14.29 25.73 0.29
C SER A 162 -14.23 24.83 1.53
N CYS A 163 -15.06 25.13 2.54
CA CYS A 163 -15.15 24.31 3.77
C CYS A 163 -15.69 22.90 3.51
N ALA A 164 -16.53 22.72 2.48
CA ALA A 164 -17.12 21.43 2.12
C ALA A 164 -16.07 20.34 1.80
N ARG A 165 -14.80 20.72 1.65
CA ARG A 165 -13.69 19.83 1.30
C ARG A 165 -12.76 19.51 2.45
N VAL A 166 -13.05 20.02 3.65
CA VAL A 166 -12.25 19.75 4.86
C VAL A 166 -12.17 18.25 5.17
N GLY A 167 -13.17 17.47 4.76
CA GLY A 167 -13.22 16.03 4.93
C GLY A 167 -12.02 15.29 4.33
N TRP A 168 -11.37 15.82 3.28
CA TRP A 168 -10.17 15.21 2.72
C TRP A 168 -8.97 15.27 3.66
N LEU A 169 -8.79 16.38 4.36
CA LEU A 169 -7.70 16.52 5.33
C LEU A 169 -7.97 15.68 6.59
N PHE A 170 -9.23 15.59 7.03
CA PHE A 170 -9.62 14.66 8.10
C PHE A 170 -9.40 13.19 7.73
N LEU A 171 -9.75 12.81 6.49
CA LEU A 171 -9.49 11.46 6.01
C LEU A 171 -7.98 11.16 6.03
N TYR A 172 -7.16 12.10 5.55
CA TYR A 172 -5.70 11.94 5.60
C TYR A 172 -5.17 11.91 7.04
N GLN A 173 -5.71 12.71 7.95
CA GLN A 173 -5.38 12.64 9.38
C GLN A 173 -5.66 11.24 9.95
N ILE A 174 -6.84 10.66 9.70
CA ILE A 174 -7.18 9.31 10.16
C ILE A 174 -6.20 8.28 9.58
N ILE A 175 -5.90 8.38 8.29
CA ILE A 175 -4.95 7.49 7.62
C ILE A 175 -3.57 7.61 8.25
N TYR A 176 -3.09 8.83 8.48
CA TYR A 176 -1.75 9.07 9.02
C TYR A 176 -1.65 8.64 10.49
N VAL A 177 -2.66 8.93 11.31
CA VAL A 177 -2.71 8.45 12.69
C VAL A 177 -2.75 6.92 12.71
N GLY A 178 -3.55 6.29 11.86
CA GLY A 178 -3.55 4.84 11.68
C GLY A 178 -2.19 4.29 11.24
N TRP A 179 -1.51 4.96 10.31
CA TRP A 179 -0.16 4.64 9.87
C TRP A 179 0.86 4.67 11.02
N THR A 180 0.83 5.71 11.86
CA THR A 180 1.72 5.81 13.03
C THR A 180 1.43 4.70 14.05
N PHE A 181 0.16 4.32 14.23
CA PHE A 181 -0.22 3.23 15.12
C PHE A 181 0.26 1.88 14.59
N VAL A 182 0.19 1.65 13.28
CA VAL A 182 0.74 0.44 12.64
C VAL A 182 2.24 0.34 12.89
N HIS A 183 2.98 1.45 12.77
CA HIS A 183 4.43 1.50 13.07
C HIS A 183 4.74 1.06 14.50
N TYR A 184 3.98 1.58 15.47
CA TYR A 184 4.09 1.19 16.86
C TYR A 184 3.74 -0.29 17.09
N ALA A 185 2.58 -0.71 16.60
CA ALA A 185 2.06 -2.07 16.84
C ALA A 185 2.92 -3.16 16.20
N LEU A 186 3.65 -2.84 15.13
CA LEU A 186 4.56 -3.75 14.43
C LEU A 186 6.02 -3.62 14.86
N ARG A 187 6.33 -2.76 15.84
CA ARG A 187 7.71 -2.49 16.28
C ARG A 187 8.66 -2.19 15.12
N ILE A 188 8.25 -1.26 14.25
CA ILE A 188 9.04 -0.86 13.09
C ILE A 188 10.14 0.15 13.49
N GLY A 189 9.93 0.92 14.56
CA GLY A 189 10.91 1.92 15.03
C GLY A 189 11.12 3.09 14.07
N MET A 190 12.25 3.79 14.24
CA MET A 190 12.73 4.84 13.35
C MET A 190 14.25 4.77 13.13
N PRO A 191 14.79 5.31 12.03
CA PRO A 191 16.24 5.33 11.79
C PRO A 191 16.96 6.11 12.89
N GLY A 192 17.93 5.47 13.54
CA GLY A 192 18.79 6.10 14.55
C GLY A 192 18.28 6.04 16.00
N GLY A 193 17.14 5.39 16.27
CA GLY A 193 16.63 5.19 17.64
C GLY A 193 16.07 6.45 18.31
N CYS A 194 15.62 6.34 19.56
CA CYS A 194 15.21 7.49 20.38
C CYS A 194 16.16 7.70 21.55
N TRP A 195 16.88 8.82 21.48
CA TRP A 195 17.87 9.20 22.49
C TRP A 195 17.47 10.53 23.11
N SER A 196 17.48 10.60 24.43
CA SER A 196 17.42 11.84 25.20
C SER A 196 18.83 12.23 25.59
N CYS A 197 19.40 13.23 24.91
CA CYS A 197 20.70 13.78 25.23
C CYS A 197 20.53 15.04 26.09
N PRO A 198 21.07 15.09 27.32
CA PRO A 198 21.09 16.31 28.13
C PRO A 198 21.95 17.41 27.45
N GLU A 199 21.64 18.68 27.75
CA GLU A 199 22.42 19.83 27.24
C GLU A 199 23.86 19.87 27.78
N ASP A 200 24.11 19.22 28.92
CA ASP A 200 25.45 19.03 29.46
C ASP A 200 26.17 17.92 28.70
N GLU A 201 27.14 18.29 27.85
CA GLU A 201 27.96 17.37 27.06
C GLU A 201 28.69 16.30 27.89
N ALA A 202 28.83 16.50 29.22
CA ALA A 202 29.43 15.52 30.11
C ALA A 202 28.50 14.36 30.50
N ALA A 203 27.18 14.51 30.32
CA ALA A 203 26.21 13.49 30.67
C ALA A 203 25.86 12.61 29.45
N PRO A 204 25.87 11.27 29.59
CA PRO A 204 25.60 10.38 28.47
C PRO A 204 24.14 10.49 28.01
N CYS A 205 23.93 10.38 26.69
CA CYS A 205 22.58 10.23 26.14
C CYS A 205 21.93 8.95 26.68
N VAL A 206 20.65 9.05 27.02
CA VAL A 206 19.86 7.92 27.52
C VAL A 206 18.91 7.45 26.42
N GLU A 207 18.95 6.16 26.11
CA GLU A 207 17.98 5.52 25.23
C GLU A 207 16.60 5.53 25.91
N LEU A 208 15.59 6.09 25.25
CA LEU A 208 14.24 6.21 25.80
C LEU A 208 13.44 4.91 25.63
N TYR A 209 13.55 4.30 24.45
CA TYR A 209 12.95 3.03 24.08
C TYR A 209 13.90 2.26 23.18
N PRO A 210 13.81 0.91 23.17
CA PRO A 210 14.48 0.09 22.16
C PRO A 210 14.24 0.63 20.74
N ASP A 211 15.25 0.51 19.87
CA ASP A 211 15.20 1.01 18.48
C ASP A 211 13.92 0.58 17.72
N ASP A 212 13.42 -0.64 17.95
CA ASP A 212 12.23 -1.20 17.33
C ASP A 212 10.90 -0.67 17.92
N GLU A 213 10.93 -0.17 19.16
CA GLU A 213 9.77 0.44 19.82
C GLU A 213 9.73 1.97 19.67
N CYS A 214 10.80 2.56 19.14
CA CYS A 214 10.94 4.00 19.02
C CYS A 214 9.76 4.67 18.28
N PRO A 215 9.06 5.65 18.90
CA PRO A 215 7.96 6.35 18.25
C PRO A 215 8.47 7.27 17.13
N ILE A 216 7.71 7.42 16.04
CA ILE A 216 8.06 8.29 14.90
C ILE A 216 8.30 9.74 15.35
N TYR A 217 7.54 10.20 16.34
CA TYR A 217 7.73 11.49 16.99
C TYR A 217 7.63 11.30 18.50
N ALA A 218 8.57 11.87 19.27
CA ALA A 218 8.53 11.82 20.72
C ALA A 218 7.23 12.42 21.31
N THR A 219 6.66 13.43 20.64
CA THR A 219 5.38 14.05 21.02
C THR A 219 4.15 13.23 20.61
N PHE A 220 4.32 12.23 19.74
CA PHE A 220 3.26 11.35 19.23
C PHE A 220 3.58 9.88 19.58
N ASP A 221 3.57 9.59 20.87
CA ASP A 221 4.04 8.32 21.43
C ASP A 221 2.90 7.37 21.82
N TRP A 222 2.77 6.27 21.10
CA TRP A 222 1.72 5.28 21.34
C TRP A 222 1.91 4.42 22.60
N HIS A 223 3.05 4.49 23.28
CA HIS A 223 3.19 3.98 24.67
C HIS A 223 2.30 4.75 25.65
N HIS A 224 1.89 5.97 25.28
CA HIS A 224 0.96 6.81 26.01
C HIS A 224 -0.31 7.08 25.17
N PRO A 225 -1.17 6.07 24.94
CA PRO A 225 -2.21 6.11 23.91
C PRO A 225 -3.23 7.23 24.14
N PHE A 226 -3.55 7.57 25.39
CA PHE A 226 -4.46 8.68 25.70
C PHE A 226 -3.86 10.07 25.41
N ALA A 227 -2.55 10.24 25.59
CA ALA A 227 -1.87 11.49 25.22
C ALA A 227 -1.83 11.64 23.70
N THR A 228 -1.47 10.56 23.01
CA THR A 228 -1.37 10.50 21.56
C THR A 228 -2.72 10.66 20.86
N ALA A 229 -3.78 10.02 21.38
CA ALA A 229 -5.13 10.23 20.87
C ALA A 229 -5.63 11.67 21.06
N ARG A 230 -5.31 12.32 22.20
CA ARG A 230 -5.65 13.74 22.43
C ARG A 230 -4.94 14.66 21.44
N LEU A 231 -3.67 14.39 21.15
CA LEU A 231 -2.90 15.20 20.19
C LEU A 231 -3.39 14.95 18.75
N GLY A 232 -3.55 13.68 18.37
CA GLY A 232 -3.92 13.24 17.02
C GLY A 232 -5.37 13.53 16.62
N PHE A 233 -6.35 13.26 17.49
CA PHE A 233 -7.77 13.45 17.19
C PHE A 233 -8.40 14.66 17.88
N GLY A 234 -7.71 15.26 18.86
CA GLY A 234 -8.15 16.48 19.52
C GLY A 234 -7.51 17.72 18.91
N LEU A 235 -6.26 18.00 19.32
CA LEU A 235 -5.56 19.23 18.98
C LEU A 235 -5.38 19.40 17.46
N ALA A 236 -4.92 18.35 16.76
CA ALA A 236 -4.75 18.41 15.31
C ALA A 236 -6.08 18.62 14.57
N SER A 237 -7.19 18.06 15.05
CA SER A 237 -8.52 18.24 14.45
C SER A 237 -9.04 19.67 14.62
N VAL A 238 -8.83 20.28 15.78
CA VAL A 238 -9.12 21.72 16.00
C VAL A 238 -8.27 22.59 15.08
N LEU A 239 -6.97 22.28 14.99
CA LEU A 239 -6.04 23.01 14.13
C LEU A 239 -6.46 22.95 12.65
N ILE A 240 -6.85 21.77 12.16
CA ILE A 240 -7.37 21.58 10.79
C ILE A 240 -8.59 22.48 10.53
N ILE A 241 -9.54 22.57 11.47
CA ILE A 241 -10.74 23.42 11.32
C ILE A 241 -10.34 24.89 11.24
N LEU A 242 -9.44 25.34 12.13
CA LEU A 242 -8.97 26.73 12.17
C LEU A 242 -8.22 27.12 10.89
N ILE A 243 -7.32 26.26 10.42
CA ILE A 243 -6.58 26.46 9.17
C ILE A 243 -7.56 26.48 7.99
N GLN A 244 -8.52 25.55 7.94
CA GLN A 244 -9.51 25.55 6.86
C GLN A 244 -10.32 26.85 6.81
N ALA A 245 -10.76 27.34 7.98
CA ALA A 245 -11.47 28.61 8.09
C ALA A 245 -10.62 29.79 7.60
N LEU A 246 -9.33 29.81 7.95
CA LEU A 246 -8.37 30.80 7.47
C LEU A 246 -8.28 30.79 5.94
N TYR A 247 -8.10 29.62 5.31
CA TYR A 247 -7.97 29.51 3.85
C TYR A 247 -9.24 29.98 3.14
N VAL A 248 -10.42 29.65 3.65
CA VAL A 248 -11.70 30.11 3.10
C VAL A 248 -11.85 31.63 3.26
N ALA A 249 -11.44 32.20 4.39
CA ALA A 249 -11.42 33.65 4.59
C ALA A 249 -10.49 34.35 3.59
N LEU A 250 -9.28 33.82 3.38
CA LEU A 250 -8.31 34.37 2.44
C LEU A 250 -8.81 34.33 0.99
N VAL A 251 -9.40 33.21 0.55
CA VAL A 251 -9.99 33.10 -0.79
C VAL A 251 -11.18 34.03 -0.97
N SER A 252 -11.99 34.22 0.09
CA SER A 252 -13.10 35.18 0.08
C SER A 252 -12.59 36.62 -0.06
N CYS A 253 -11.55 37.00 0.70
CA CYS A 253 -10.89 38.30 0.60
C CYS A 253 -10.31 38.55 -0.79
N ARG A 254 -9.60 37.55 -1.36
CA ARG A 254 -9.12 37.56 -2.74
C ARG A 254 -10.26 37.85 -3.72
N ALA A 255 -11.37 37.13 -3.61
CA ALA A 255 -12.51 37.29 -4.51
C ALA A 255 -13.18 38.67 -4.40
N MET A 256 -13.20 39.30 -3.21
CA MET A 256 -13.72 40.65 -3.01
C MET A 256 -12.82 41.72 -3.61
N SER A 257 -11.51 41.61 -3.40
CA SER A 257 -10.51 42.54 -3.93
C SER A 257 -10.61 42.65 -5.46
N VAL A 258 -10.75 41.51 -6.13
CA VAL A 258 -10.88 41.41 -7.59
C VAL A 258 -12.17 42.05 -8.12
N ARG A 259 -13.26 42.09 -7.33
CA ARG A 259 -14.55 42.67 -7.74
C ARG A 259 -14.67 44.18 -7.42
N GLY A 260 -13.64 44.81 -6.84
CA GLY A 260 -13.66 46.24 -6.48
C GLY A 260 -14.71 46.63 -5.42
N ASN A 261 -15.27 45.67 -4.69
CA ASN A 261 -16.49 45.87 -3.89
C ASN A 261 -16.23 46.04 -2.39
N ALA A 262 -15.24 46.85 -2.03
CA ALA A 262 -14.76 47.06 -0.65
C ALA A 262 -15.72 47.82 0.29
N ARG A 263 -16.98 48.11 -0.12
CA ARG A 263 -17.84 49.08 0.58
C ARG A 263 -18.86 48.53 1.59
N ARG A 264 -19.00 47.23 1.84
CA ARG A 264 -20.02 46.73 2.82
C ARG A 264 -19.57 45.50 3.64
N PRO A 265 -18.79 45.69 4.73
CA PRO A 265 -18.28 44.59 5.56
C PRO A 265 -19.36 43.78 6.32
N GLY A 266 -20.55 44.33 6.58
CA GLY A 266 -21.59 43.69 7.41
C GLY A 266 -22.32 42.48 6.79
N ARG A 267 -22.28 42.28 5.46
CA ARG A 267 -22.94 41.12 4.83
C ARG A 267 -22.09 39.85 4.88
N TRP A 268 -20.78 39.98 5.05
CA TRP A 268 -19.83 38.87 5.07
C TRP A 268 -19.86 38.13 6.42
N LEU A 269 -19.92 38.84 7.55
CA LEU A 269 -20.05 38.22 8.87
C LEU A 269 -21.34 37.39 8.98
N ARG A 270 -22.44 37.85 8.38
CA ARG A 270 -23.69 37.06 8.28
C ARG A 270 -23.53 35.81 7.40
N ARG A 271 -22.77 35.85 6.30
CA ARG A 271 -22.54 34.66 5.47
C ARG A 271 -21.57 33.67 6.13
N LEU A 272 -20.56 34.17 6.84
CA LEU A 272 -19.63 33.34 7.61
C LEU A 272 -20.33 32.68 8.80
N LEU A 273 -21.18 33.44 9.53
CA LEU A 273 -22.01 32.93 10.63
C LEU A 273 -23.13 31.99 10.16
N MET A 274 -23.65 32.15 8.93
CA MET A 274 -24.60 31.20 8.34
C MET A 274 -23.90 29.92 7.84
N ALA A 275 -22.66 30.03 7.34
CA ALA A 275 -21.85 28.88 6.95
C ALA A 275 -21.32 28.08 8.15
N SER A 276 -21.14 28.72 9.32
CA SER A 276 -20.83 28.03 10.59
C SER A 276 -22.08 27.64 11.40
N GLY A 277 -23.20 28.34 11.23
CA GLY A 277 -24.45 28.11 11.97
C GLY A 277 -25.29 26.92 11.50
N GLY A 278 -25.03 26.38 10.31
CA GLY A 278 -25.67 25.15 9.81
C GLY A 278 -25.35 23.90 10.65
N LEU A 279 -24.31 23.96 11.49
CA LEU A 279 -23.89 22.84 12.35
C LEU A 279 -24.67 22.76 13.68
N CYS A 280 -25.53 23.74 14.01
CA CYS A 280 -26.17 23.83 15.34
C CYS A 280 -27.70 23.63 15.34
N LEU A 281 -28.37 23.56 14.19
CA LEU A 281 -29.85 23.48 14.13
C LEU A 281 -30.44 22.13 13.67
N ALA A 282 -29.60 21.12 13.40
CA ALA A 282 -30.05 19.77 13.02
C ALA A 282 -30.21 18.82 14.23
N LEU A 283 -30.51 19.37 15.42
CA LEU A 283 -30.74 18.59 16.66
C LEU A 283 -32.17 18.68 17.19
N GLN A 284 -33.08 19.37 16.50
CA GLN A 284 -34.49 19.49 16.90
C GLN A 284 -35.43 19.48 15.69
N ALA A 285 -35.66 18.31 15.09
CA ALA A 285 -36.88 18.04 14.32
C ALA A 285 -36.97 16.54 14.02
N ALA A 286 -37.48 15.76 14.97
CA ALA A 286 -38.14 14.51 14.65
C ALA A 286 -39.64 14.77 14.55
N PRO A 287 -40.28 14.31 13.47
CA PRO A 287 -41.56 13.66 13.63
C PRO A 287 -41.47 12.22 13.12
N SER A 288 -41.84 11.33 14.03
CA SER A 288 -42.39 10.02 13.76
C SER A 288 -43.44 10.08 12.65
N PHE A 289 -43.35 9.22 11.62
CA PHE A 289 -44.54 8.61 11.04
C PHE A 289 -44.21 7.32 10.30
N THR A 290 -45.05 6.35 10.62
CA THR A 290 -45.22 4.98 10.13
C THR A 290 -45.66 4.93 8.67
N GLY A 291 -45.20 3.94 7.90
CA GLY A 291 -45.76 3.61 6.59
C GLY A 291 -45.17 2.35 6.00
N VAL A 292 -46.00 1.31 5.86
CA VAL A 292 -45.68 -0.04 5.39
C VAL A 292 -46.16 -0.23 3.93
N ALA A 293 -45.28 -0.84 3.11
CA ALA A 293 -45.51 -1.65 1.88
C ALA A 293 -46.00 -0.97 0.56
N PRO A 294 -45.96 -1.64 -0.63
CA PRO A 294 -45.45 -2.99 -0.99
C PRO A 294 -44.54 -3.09 -2.25
N LEU A 295 -44.07 -4.32 -2.50
CA LEU A 295 -43.37 -4.83 -3.68
C LEU A 295 -44.07 -4.58 -5.04
N SER A 296 -43.27 -4.42 -6.11
CA SER A 296 -43.59 -4.98 -7.43
C SER A 296 -42.34 -5.34 -8.25
N ARG A 297 -42.35 -6.57 -8.79
CA ARG A 297 -41.42 -7.21 -9.72
C ARG A 297 -41.30 -6.49 -11.07
N THR A 298 -40.13 -6.57 -11.71
CA THR A 298 -39.93 -7.18 -13.05
C THR A 298 -38.44 -7.42 -13.34
N LEU A 299 -38.08 -8.65 -13.71
CA LEU A 299 -36.80 -9.07 -14.29
C LEU A 299 -36.89 -9.03 -15.83
N PRO A 300 -35.74 -9.04 -16.53
CA PRO A 300 -35.58 -10.04 -17.57
C PRO A 300 -34.29 -10.86 -17.44
N THR A 301 -34.47 -12.12 -17.78
CA THR A 301 -33.57 -13.26 -17.88
C THR A 301 -32.53 -13.15 -18.98
N GLN A 302 -31.33 -13.70 -18.76
CA GLN A 302 -30.52 -14.24 -19.85
C GLN A 302 -29.92 -15.60 -19.48
N ARG A 303 -30.08 -16.53 -20.42
CA ARG A 303 -29.90 -17.99 -20.30
C ARG A 303 -28.42 -18.41 -20.31
N TYR A 304 -28.12 -19.40 -19.48
CA TYR A 304 -26.98 -20.30 -19.65
C TYR A 304 -27.33 -21.43 -20.63
N ALA A 305 -26.35 -21.82 -21.45
CA ALA A 305 -26.30 -23.15 -22.06
C ALA A 305 -24.84 -23.64 -22.02
N ALA A 306 -24.65 -24.78 -21.36
CA ALA A 306 -23.42 -25.53 -21.24
C ALA A 306 -23.27 -26.53 -22.40
N SER A 307 -22.04 -26.88 -22.77
CA SER A 307 -21.66 -28.28 -23.04
C SER A 307 -20.17 -28.44 -23.37
N LYS A 308 -19.54 -29.42 -22.68
CA LYS A 308 -18.59 -30.47 -23.16
C LYS A 308 -17.32 -30.01 -23.90
N GLY A 309 -16.13 -30.56 -23.69
CA GLY A 309 -15.67 -31.78 -23.02
C GLY A 309 -14.19 -32.01 -23.37
N PHE A 310 -13.55 -32.92 -22.63
CA PHE A 310 -12.16 -33.38 -22.76
C PHE A 310 -11.76 -33.86 -24.17
N GLY A 311 -10.46 -33.76 -24.49
CA GLY A 311 -9.86 -34.47 -25.62
C GLY A 311 -8.40 -34.11 -25.86
N ASP A 312 -7.54 -35.13 -25.79
CA ASP A 312 -6.08 -35.14 -25.87
C ASP A 312 -5.49 -34.61 -27.19
N SER A 313 -4.21 -34.22 -27.16
CA SER A 313 -3.43 -33.92 -28.38
C SER A 313 -2.07 -34.62 -28.33
N GLU A 314 -1.96 -35.73 -29.05
CA GLU A 314 -0.72 -36.35 -29.49
C GLU A 314 -0.33 -35.88 -30.90
N ALA A 315 0.97 -35.60 -31.04
CA ALA A 315 1.86 -35.91 -32.17
C ALA A 315 1.63 -35.37 -33.62
N ALA A 316 2.62 -34.54 -34.01
CA ALA A 316 3.48 -34.65 -35.21
C ALA A 316 2.99 -34.01 -36.55
N PRO A 317 3.83 -33.99 -37.61
CA PRO A 317 4.94 -33.05 -37.83
C PRO A 317 4.87 -32.41 -39.24
N ASP A 318 5.65 -31.34 -39.54
CA ASP A 318 6.25 -31.23 -40.90
C ASP A 318 7.19 -30.03 -41.18
N LYS A 319 8.02 -30.24 -42.22
CA LYS A 319 8.67 -29.27 -43.15
C LYS A 319 9.99 -28.63 -42.65
N LYS A 320 11.06 -28.52 -43.46
CA LYS A 320 11.22 -28.64 -44.93
C LYS A 320 12.71 -28.75 -45.27
N ALA A 321 13.03 -29.57 -46.28
CA ALA A 321 14.28 -29.56 -47.02
C ALA A 321 14.22 -28.57 -48.21
N LYS A 322 15.38 -28.02 -48.60
CA LYS A 322 15.77 -27.52 -49.94
C LYS A 322 17.32 -27.52 -49.98
N GLU A 323 17.96 -28.39 -50.77
CA GLU A 323 18.46 -28.16 -52.16
C GLU A 323 19.56 -27.09 -52.23
N ALA A 324 20.69 -27.20 -52.95
CA ALA A 324 21.26 -28.23 -53.84
C ALA A 324 22.71 -27.82 -54.21
N GLY A 325 23.50 -28.79 -54.71
CA GLY A 325 24.71 -28.61 -55.54
C GLY A 325 26.01 -28.36 -54.76
N SER A 326 27.18 -28.88 -55.10
CA SER A 326 27.72 -29.58 -56.27
C SER A 326 29.21 -29.84 -55.94
N GLY A 327 29.82 -30.93 -56.44
CA GLY A 327 31.27 -30.97 -56.63
C GLY A 327 32.04 -32.04 -55.84
N LYS A 328 32.37 -33.14 -56.53
CA LYS A 328 33.41 -34.12 -56.15
C LYS A 328 34.78 -33.44 -56.00
N LYS A 329 35.53 -33.76 -54.94
CA LYS A 329 36.85 -34.42 -55.02
C LYS A 329 37.40 -34.70 -53.61
N ALA A 330 37.95 -35.90 -53.46
CA ALA A 330 38.50 -36.44 -52.25
C ALA A 330 39.77 -35.69 -51.80
N SER A 331 39.87 -35.43 -50.50
CA SER A 331 41.15 -35.43 -49.80
C SER A 331 41.00 -36.22 -48.49
N ILE A 332 41.89 -37.19 -48.33
CA ILE A 332 42.02 -38.05 -47.17
C ILE A 332 42.50 -37.19 -46.01
N MET A 333 41.65 -36.97 -45.00
CA MET A 333 42.10 -36.61 -43.64
C MET A 333 41.56 -37.62 -42.63
N LYS A 334 42.51 -38.42 -42.14
CA LYS A 334 42.40 -39.41 -41.09
C LYS A 334 41.62 -38.90 -39.87
N ASN A 335 40.66 -39.70 -39.43
CA ASN A 335 40.39 -40.07 -38.04
C ASN A 335 40.88 -39.10 -36.94
N LYS A 336 40.04 -38.10 -36.58
CA LYS A 336 40.12 -37.45 -35.25
C LYS A 336 38.77 -36.97 -34.67
N LYS A 337 37.66 -37.15 -35.38
CA LYS A 337 36.30 -36.79 -34.90
C LYS A 337 35.56 -37.92 -34.16
N SER A 338 35.95 -39.18 -34.33
CA SER A 338 35.24 -40.34 -33.72
C SER A 338 35.45 -40.46 -32.20
N SER A 339 36.62 -40.08 -31.66
CA SER A 339 36.87 -40.18 -30.21
C SER A 339 36.20 -39.07 -29.41
N LYS A 340 36.09 -37.85 -29.98
CA LYS A 340 35.48 -36.70 -29.29
C LYS A 340 33.96 -36.83 -29.17
N THR A 341 33.29 -37.37 -30.20
CA THR A 341 31.85 -37.66 -30.15
C THR A 341 31.55 -38.83 -29.22
N LYS A 342 32.36 -39.92 -29.26
CA LYS A 342 32.21 -41.06 -28.34
C LYS A 342 32.47 -40.69 -26.87
N ALA A 343 33.47 -39.84 -26.61
CA ALA A 343 33.77 -39.32 -25.27
C ALA A 343 32.64 -38.43 -24.74
N LEU A 344 32.06 -37.56 -25.57
CA LEU A 344 30.91 -36.72 -25.20
C LEU A 344 29.65 -37.55 -24.89
N THR A 345 29.39 -38.64 -25.63
CA THR A 345 28.30 -39.58 -25.31
C THR A 345 28.55 -40.40 -24.04
N LYS A 346 29.79 -40.83 -23.79
CA LYS A 346 30.14 -41.56 -22.55
C LYS A 346 30.02 -40.67 -21.31
N GLN A 347 30.40 -39.41 -21.43
CA GLN A 347 30.27 -38.39 -20.37
C GLN A 347 28.80 -38.03 -20.10
N ARG A 348 27.96 -37.90 -21.14
CA ARG A 348 26.51 -37.72 -20.94
C ARG A 348 25.86 -38.95 -20.33
N LEU A 349 26.30 -40.16 -20.69
CA LEU A 349 25.75 -41.40 -20.12
C LEU A 349 26.12 -41.55 -18.64
N SER A 350 27.36 -41.19 -18.25
CA SER A 350 27.75 -41.15 -16.84
C SER A 350 26.98 -40.07 -16.07
N ASP A 351 26.83 -38.85 -16.62
CA ASP A 351 26.04 -37.78 -16.00
C ASP A 351 24.56 -38.16 -15.81
N LEU A 352 23.95 -38.84 -16.79
CA LEU A 352 22.59 -39.36 -16.67
C LEU A 352 22.48 -40.46 -15.63
N ARG A 353 23.48 -41.35 -15.53
CA ARG A 353 23.52 -42.40 -14.51
C ARG A 353 23.67 -41.79 -13.13
N ASP A 354 24.55 -40.81 -12.96
CA ASP A 354 24.82 -40.15 -11.68
C ASP A 354 23.58 -39.34 -11.24
N LYS A 355 22.90 -38.65 -12.17
CA LYS A 355 21.58 -38.02 -11.94
C LYS A 355 20.50 -39.04 -11.56
N THR A 356 20.48 -40.20 -12.20
CA THR A 356 19.50 -41.26 -11.88
C THR A 356 19.75 -41.86 -10.50
N LEU A 357 21.02 -42.04 -10.11
CA LEU A 357 21.40 -42.51 -8.78
C LEU A 357 21.05 -41.45 -7.72
N ALA A 358 21.36 -40.17 -7.97
CA ALA A 358 21.00 -39.08 -7.06
C ALA A 358 19.48 -38.94 -6.87
N LEU A 359 18.69 -39.09 -7.93
CA LEU A 359 17.22 -39.08 -7.83
C LEU A 359 16.67 -40.29 -7.04
N ARG A 360 17.31 -41.46 -7.15
CA ARG A 360 16.94 -42.65 -6.36
C ARG A 360 17.28 -42.46 -4.89
N GLN A 361 18.48 -41.97 -4.58
CA GLN A 361 18.90 -41.66 -3.21
C GLN A 361 17.95 -40.64 -2.59
N LYS A 362 17.65 -39.54 -3.29
CA LYS A 362 16.69 -38.53 -2.81
C LYS A 362 15.30 -39.12 -2.55
N ARG A 363 14.82 -40.03 -3.42
CA ARG A 363 13.53 -40.70 -3.22
C ARG A 363 13.55 -41.65 -2.01
N GLU A 364 14.64 -42.37 -1.79
CA GLU A 364 14.82 -43.23 -0.62
C GLU A 364 14.88 -42.40 0.67
N GLU A 365 15.59 -41.28 0.67
CA GLU A 365 15.63 -40.32 1.78
C GLU A 365 14.25 -39.74 2.09
N GLU A 366 13.48 -39.31 1.08
CA GLU A 366 12.11 -38.82 1.25
C GLU A 366 11.18 -39.92 1.82
N LEU A 367 11.37 -41.17 1.40
CA LEU A 367 10.58 -42.31 1.90
C LEU A 367 10.94 -42.65 3.36
N ASP A 368 12.23 -42.59 3.72
CA ASP A 368 12.71 -42.77 5.09
C ASP A 368 12.18 -41.65 6.00
N GLU A 369 12.20 -40.40 5.55
CA GLU A 369 11.63 -39.25 6.26
C GLU A 369 10.12 -39.44 6.49
N TYR A 370 9.38 -39.91 5.48
CA TYR A 370 7.95 -40.20 5.57
C TYR A 370 7.66 -41.36 6.55
N GLU A 371 8.44 -42.45 6.49
CA GLU A 371 8.33 -43.58 7.43
C GLU A 371 8.59 -43.12 8.87
N MET A 372 9.62 -42.30 9.09
CA MET A 372 9.94 -41.71 10.39
C MET A 372 8.82 -40.78 10.88
N GLY A 373 8.28 -39.92 10.01
CA GLY A 373 7.14 -39.05 10.35
C GLY A 373 5.92 -39.84 10.81
N LYS A 374 5.56 -40.91 10.09
CA LYS A 374 4.46 -41.82 10.45
C LYS A 374 4.73 -42.53 11.77
N ALA A 375 5.95 -42.99 12.00
CA ALA A 375 6.36 -43.63 13.25
C ALA A 375 6.32 -42.66 14.45
N MET A 376 6.72 -41.41 14.26
CA MET A 376 6.66 -40.36 15.28
C MET A 376 5.22 -40.05 15.67
N ILE A 377 4.31 -39.91 14.69
CA ILE A 377 2.87 -39.71 14.95
C ILE A 377 2.26 -40.92 15.66
N ALA A 378 2.64 -42.14 15.28
CA ALA A 378 2.18 -43.36 15.94
C ALA A 378 2.66 -43.45 17.41
N LYS A 379 3.86 -42.97 17.71
CA LYS A 379 4.47 -43.05 19.05
C LYS A 379 4.03 -41.94 19.99
N TYR A 380 3.92 -40.71 19.51
CA TYR A 380 3.67 -39.52 20.34
C TYR A 380 2.30 -38.88 20.10
N GLY A 381 1.46 -39.47 19.25
CA GLY A 381 0.13 -38.96 18.93
C GLY A 381 0.14 -37.82 17.90
N ARG A 382 -1.02 -37.21 17.65
CA ARG A 382 -1.15 -36.12 16.66
C ARG A 382 -0.54 -34.80 17.15
N GLU A 383 -0.25 -34.69 18.44
CA GLU A 383 0.27 -33.46 19.06
C GLU A 383 1.68 -33.10 18.59
N VAL A 384 2.51 -34.07 18.21
CA VAL A 384 3.85 -33.80 17.61
C VAL A 384 3.79 -33.17 16.22
N ALA A 385 2.63 -33.15 15.57
CA ALA A 385 2.41 -32.46 14.30
C ALA A 385 1.77 -31.06 14.48
N VAL A 386 1.52 -30.64 15.73
CA VAL A 386 0.91 -29.33 16.03
C VAL A 386 2.01 -28.31 16.25
N MET A 387 1.83 -27.13 15.63
CA MET A 387 2.72 -25.98 15.82
C MET A 387 2.87 -25.65 17.33
N PRO A 388 4.10 -25.44 17.85
CA PRO A 388 4.29 -25.12 19.25
C PRO A 388 3.50 -23.87 19.68
N PRO A 389 2.93 -23.83 20.90
CA PRO A 389 2.12 -22.69 21.37
C PRO A 389 2.77 -21.30 21.21
N PRO A 390 4.05 -21.07 21.55
CA PRO A 390 4.64 -19.74 21.39
C PRO A 390 4.76 -19.32 19.91
N VAL A 391 5.00 -20.28 19.01
CA VAL A 391 5.02 -20.02 17.57
C VAL A 391 3.62 -19.70 17.06
N ALA A 392 2.62 -20.49 17.48
CA ALA A 392 1.22 -20.27 17.11
C ALA A 392 0.70 -18.90 17.57
N GLU A 393 1.06 -18.47 18.78
CA GLU A 393 0.71 -17.15 19.30
C GLU A 393 1.33 -16.02 18.46
N ARG A 394 2.62 -16.13 18.10
CA ARG A 394 3.28 -15.12 17.23
C ARG A 394 2.67 -15.06 15.85
N VAL A 395 2.42 -16.21 15.22
CA VAL A 395 1.76 -16.33 13.91
C VAL A 395 0.38 -15.68 13.96
N ALA A 396 -0.42 -16.00 14.98
CA ALA A 396 -1.74 -15.44 15.17
C ALA A 396 -1.69 -13.92 15.42
N LYS A 397 -0.78 -13.46 16.29
CA LYS A 397 -0.60 -12.04 16.62
C LYS A 397 -0.22 -11.23 15.38
N ARG A 398 0.78 -11.66 14.62
CA ARG A 398 1.23 -10.92 13.43
C ARG A 398 0.18 -10.91 12.32
N GLY A 399 -0.50 -12.03 12.10
CA GLY A 399 -1.67 -12.11 11.20
C GLY A 399 -2.80 -11.17 11.62
N MET A 400 -3.14 -11.15 12.92
CA MET A 400 -4.19 -10.29 13.46
C MET A 400 -3.81 -8.81 13.41
N VAL A 401 -2.55 -8.44 13.66
CA VAL A 401 -2.13 -7.03 13.61
C VAL A 401 -2.15 -6.52 12.18
N ILE A 402 -1.51 -7.22 11.23
CA ILE A 402 -1.45 -6.77 9.84
C ILE A 402 -2.85 -6.86 9.20
N GLY A 403 -3.49 -8.03 9.23
CA GLY A 403 -4.81 -8.20 8.62
C GLY A 403 -5.91 -7.42 9.35
N GLY A 404 -5.89 -7.44 10.68
CA GLY A 404 -6.87 -6.73 11.50
C GLY A 404 -6.75 -5.21 11.43
N SER A 405 -5.56 -4.64 11.21
CA SER A 405 -5.41 -3.19 11.00
C SER A 405 -6.08 -2.71 9.71
N PHE A 406 -5.92 -3.43 8.61
CA PHE A 406 -6.63 -3.14 7.35
C PHE A 406 -8.14 -3.34 7.51
N TYR A 407 -8.55 -4.37 8.26
CA TYR A 407 -9.97 -4.61 8.54
C TYR A 407 -10.58 -3.50 9.43
N ALA A 408 -9.88 -3.08 10.47
CA ALA A 408 -10.28 -1.96 11.32
C ALA A 408 -10.37 -0.66 10.51
N THR A 409 -9.41 -0.42 9.61
CA THR A 409 -9.43 0.72 8.69
C THR A 409 -10.62 0.66 7.75
N MET A 410 -10.97 -0.53 7.23
CA MET A 410 -12.17 -0.74 6.43
C MET A 410 -13.43 -0.33 7.21
N LEU A 411 -13.56 -0.79 8.46
CA LEU A 411 -14.70 -0.44 9.32
C LEU A 411 -14.74 1.06 9.63
N ALA A 412 -13.58 1.67 9.88
CA ALA A 412 -13.46 3.11 10.13
C ALA A 412 -13.87 3.92 8.90
N VAL A 413 -13.38 3.57 7.71
CA VAL A 413 -13.75 4.22 6.44
C VAL A 413 -15.24 4.05 6.15
N PHE A 414 -15.79 2.86 6.40
CA PHE A 414 -17.22 2.60 6.22
C PHE A 414 -18.08 3.41 7.19
N GLY A 415 -17.74 3.40 8.49
CA GLY A 415 -18.41 4.18 9.52
C GLY A 415 -18.31 5.68 9.26
N PHE A 416 -17.13 6.16 8.85
CA PHE A 416 -16.92 7.54 8.44
C PHE A 416 -17.79 7.91 7.22
N GLY A 417 -17.91 7.02 6.24
CA GLY A 417 -18.81 7.20 5.10
C GLY A 417 -20.28 7.35 5.51
N ILE A 418 -20.74 6.55 6.49
CA ILE A 418 -22.09 6.69 7.06
C ILE A 418 -22.25 8.03 7.78
N VAL A 419 -21.26 8.45 8.56
CA VAL A 419 -21.28 9.74 9.25
C VAL A 419 -21.34 10.88 8.25
N LEU A 420 -20.53 10.85 7.18
CA LEU A 420 -20.57 11.84 6.11
C LEU A 420 -21.94 11.88 5.40
N PHE A 421 -22.50 10.71 5.09
CA PHE A 421 -23.83 10.62 4.48
C PHE A 421 -24.92 11.22 5.37
N LYS A 422 -24.88 10.94 6.68
CA LYS A 422 -25.88 11.42 7.64
C LYS A 422 -25.71 12.87 8.08
N THR A 423 -24.48 13.39 8.14
CA THR A 423 -24.20 14.71 8.74
C THR A 423 -23.90 15.80 7.72
N GLN A 424 -23.38 15.45 6.54
CA GLN A 424 -22.94 16.41 5.52
C GLN A 424 -23.74 16.30 4.22
N GLU A 425 -24.75 15.40 4.16
CA GLU A 425 -25.51 15.04 2.95
C GLU A 425 -24.60 14.71 1.74
N ILE A 426 -23.37 14.26 2.00
CA ILE A 426 -22.45 13.83 0.97
C ILE A 426 -22.92 12.45 0.49
N ILE A 427 -23.50 12.42 -0.71
CA ILE A 427 -23.87 11.18 -1.37
C ILE A 427 -22.59 10.54 -1.91
N ILE A 428 -21.98 9.67 -1.11
CA ILE A 428 -20.86 8.86 -1.58
C ILE A 428 -21.42 7.81 -2.55
N PRO A 429 -20.93 7.73 -3.81
CA PRO A 429 -21.39 6.71 -4.74
C PRO A 429 -21.27 5.32 -4.10
N PRO A 430 -22.35 4.52 -4.05
CA PRO A 430 -22.31 3.20 -3.42
C PRO A 430 -21.23 2.29 -4.02
N THR A 431 -20.97 2.44 -5.32
CA THR A 431 -19.89 1.73 -6.03
C THR A 431 -18.51 2.13 -5.54
N LEU A 432 -18.28 3.41 -5.23
CA LEU A 432 -17.00 3.89 -4.69
C LEU A 432 -16.78 3.37 -3.27
N MET A 433 -17.79 3.45 -2.39
CA MET A 433 -17.70 2.87 -1.05
C MET A 433 -17.47 1.37 -1.10
N ALA A 434 -18.20 0.66 -1.96
CA ALA A 434 -18.01 -0.77 -2.15
C ALA A 434 -16.59 -1.09 -2.62
N PHE A 435 -16.06 -0.36 -3.60
CA PHE A 435 -14.71 -0.59 -4.10
C PHE A 435 -13.63 -0.34 -3.03
N VAL A 436 -13.71 0.78 -2.31
CA VAL A 436 -12.75 1.11 -1.24
C VAL A 436 -12.80 0.10 -0.11
N THR A 437 -14.00 -0.29 0.33
CA THR A 437 -14.16 -1.29 1.39
C THR A 437 -13.75 -2.69 0.93
N LEU A 438 -14.05 -3.10 -0.30
CA LEU A 438 -13.57 -4.36 -0.88
C LEU A 438 -12.05 -4.37 -1.03
N ALA A 439 -11.44 -3.27 -1.44
CA ALA A 439 -9.98 -3.16 -1.53
C ALA A 439 -9.33 -3.30 -0.15
N LEU A 440 -9.85 -2.61 0.87
CA LEU A 440 -9.36 -2.73 2.25
C LEU A 440 -9.62 -4.13 2.84
N LEU A 441 -10.75 -4.77 2.49
CA LEU A 441 -11.02 -6.15 2.86
C LEU A 441 -10.04 -7.13 2.20
N ALA A 442 -9.74 -6.95 0.92
CA ALA A 442 -8.75 -7.76 0.21
C ALA A 442 -7.37 -7.58 0.87
N LEU A 443 -6.98 -6.34 1.18
CA LEU A 443 -5.75 -6.04 1.92
C LEU A 443 -5.76 -6.65 3.32
N ALA A 444 -6.89 -6.72 4.00
CA ALA A 444 -7.00 -7.40 5.29
C ALA A 444 -6.78 -8.91 5.17
N ILE A 445 -7.36 -9.55 4.16
CA ILE A 445 -7.19 -10.99 3.92
C ILE A 445 -5.73 -11.29 3.54
N PHE A 446 -5.19 -10.58 2.54
CA PHE A 446 -3.82 -10.80 2.08
C PHE A 446 -2.79 -10.35 3.12
N GLY A 447 -3.05 -9.25 3.82
CA GLY A 447 -2.22 -8.77 4.93
C GLY A 447 -2.21 -9.74 6.10
N GLY A 448 -3.35 -10.35 6.44
CA GLY A 448 -3.43 -11.40 7.45
C GLY A 448 -2.64 -12.64 7.05
N ALA A 449 -2.80 -13.10 5.80
CA ALA A 449 -2.03 -14.21 5.26
C ALA A 449 -0.52 -13.92 5.26
N TYR A 450 -0.12 -12.74 4.79
CA TYR A 450 1.27 -12.27 4.85
C TYR A 450 1.78 -12.22 6.30
N GLY A 451 0.99 -11.69 7.24
CA GLY A 451 1.37 -11.61 8.64
C GLY A 451 1.59 -12.97 9.30
N MET A 452 0.76 -13.97 8.97
CA MET A 452 0.97 -15.33 9.45
C MET A 452 2.23 -15.97 8.85
N MET A 453 2.44 -15.78 7.55
CA MET A 453 3.57 -16.38 6.83
C MET A 453 4.90 -15.67 7.09
N SER A 454 4.87 -14.40 7.47
CA SER A 454 6.08 -13.61 7.74
C SER A 454 6.57 -13.77 9.19
N ALA A 455 5.84 -14.46 10.06
CA ALA A 455 6.30 -14.77 11.42
C ALA A 455 7.35 -15.91 11.43
N SER A 456 8.32 -15.84 12.35
CA SER A 456 9.25 -16.95 12.56
C SER A 456 8.53 -18.19 13.08
N TRP A 457 8.65 -19.29 12.33
CA TRP A 457 8.17 -20.62 12.72
C TRP A 457 9.19 -21.41 13.55
N ASP A 458 10.38 -20.84 13.77
CA ASP A 458 11.42 -21.40 14.64
C ASP A 458 11.08 -21.05 16.12
N PRO A 459 10.97 -22.05 17.02
CA PRO A 459 10.69 -21.79 18.44
C PRO A 459 11.77 -20.96 19.12
N ASP A 460 13.03 -21.05 18.67
CA ASP A 460 14.18 -20.44 19.33
C ASP A 460 14.51 -19.03 18.80
N LYS A 461 13.78 -18.56 17.77
CA LYS A 461 14.01 -17.26 17.13
C LYS A 461 12.72 -16.48 16.96
N GLU A 462 12.73 -15.19 17.28
CA GLU A 462 11.57 -14.32 17.12
C GLU A 462 11.32 -13.90 15.66
N GLY A 463 12.38 -13.84 14.84
CA GLY A 463 12.33 -13.46 13.43
C GLY A 463 12.49 -11.96 13.17
N SER A 464 12.43 -11.58 11.91
CA SER A 464 12.64 -10.22 11.43
C SER A 464 11.36 -9.36 11.48
N ALA A 465 11.54 -8.06 11.67
CA ALA A 465 10.46 -7.08 11.84
C ALA A 465 9.52 -6.95 10.61
N LEU A 466 10.04 -7.09 9.39
CA LEU A 466 9.23 -7.16 8.16
C LEU A 466 8.87 -8.59 7.76
N GLY A 467 9.69 -9.58 8.12
CA GLY A 467 9.40 -10.99 7.95
C GLY A 467 9.51 -11.48 6.50
N THR A 468 10.27 -10.78 5.65
CA THR A 468 10.35 -11.07 4.21
C THR A 468 11.12 -12.36 3.91
N GLU A 469 12.13 -12.67 4.71
CA GLU A 469 12.91 -13.90 4.59
C GLU A 469 12.09 -15.08 5.08
N GLU A 470 11.48 -14.94 6.26
CA GLU A 470 10.57 -15.91 6.87
C GLU A 470 9.38 -16.21 5.95
N PHE A 471 8.84 -15.19 5.28
CA PHE A 471 7.77 -15.38 4.31
C PHE A 471 8.21 -16.29 3.16
N SER A 472 9.39 -16.05 2.57
CA SER A 472 9.91 -16.88 1.48
C SER A 472 10.17 -18.32 1.94
N GLU A 473 10.77 -18.50 3.11
CA GLU A 473 11.06 -19.81 3.69
C GLU A 473 9.78 -20.58 4.02
N ASN A 474 8.85 -19.96 4.72
CA ASN A 474 7.58 -20.58 5.10
C ASN A 474 6.73 -20.92 3.87
N MET A 475 6.76 -20.09 2.81
CA MET A 475 6.10 -20.39 1.54
C MET A 475 6.70 -21.62 0.85
N GLN A 476 8.01 -21.81 0.92
CA GLN A 476 8.67 -23.01 0.39
C GLN A 476 8.29 -24.25 1.20
N ILE A 477 8.34 -24.16 2.54
CA ILE A 477 7.94 -25.25 3.45
C ILE A 477 6.49 -25.67 3.19
N LEU A 478 5.58 -24.69 3.06
CA LEU A 478 4.18 -24.95 2.78
C LEU A 478 3.99 -25.61 1.39
N GLY A 479 4.70 -25.12 0.38
CA GLY A 479 4.70 -25.70 -0.97
C GLY A 479 5.23 -27.14 -1.01
N GLU A 480 6.31 -27.41 -0.27
CA GLU A 480 6.84 -28.77 -0.11
C GLU A 480 5.87 -29.68 0.63
N GLY A 481 5.18 -29.18 1.66
CA GLY A 481 4.10 -29.89 2.36
C GLY A 481 2.97 -30.29 1.41
N PHE A 482 2.50 -29.37 0.56
CA PHE A 482 1.49 -29.67 -0.45
C PHE A 482 1.99 -30.71 -1.48
N ARG A 483 3.24 -30.60 -1.93
CA ARG A 483 3.85 -31.60 -2.81
C ARG A 483 3.89 -32.97 -2.16
N LYS A 484 4.36 -33.07 -0.90
CA LYS A 484 4.43 -34.33 -0.15
C LYS A 484 3.04 -34.93 0.04
N ALA A 485 2.03 -34.11 0.37
CA ALA A 485 0.64 -34.56 0.49
C ALA A 485 0.08 -35.12 -0.83
N THR A 486 0.43 -34.53 -1.98
CA THR A 486 0.01 -35.07 -3.28
C THR A 486 0.67 -36.41 -3.64
N LEU A 487 1.82 -36.71 -3.03
CA LEU A 487 2.60 -37.94 -3.25
C LEU A 487 2.37 -38.99 -2.16
N GLU A 488 1.47 -38.74 -1.21
CA GLU A 488 1.24 -39.60 -0.04
C GLU A 488 0.90 -41.03 -0.47
N GLU A 489 -0.02 -41.21 -1.41
CA GLU A 489 -0.41 -42.53 -1.94
C GLU A 489 0.77 -43.29 -2.57
N ASP A 490 1.65 -42.58 -3.28
CA ASP A 490 2.85 -43.18 -3.90
C ASP A 490 3.87 -43.59 -2.83
N TYR A 491 4.04 -42.78 -1.78
CA TYR A 491 4.88 -43.12 -0.65
C TYR A 491 4.34 -44.32 0.13
N GLU A 492 3.03 -44.42 0.34
CA GLU A 492 2.42 -45.57 1.02
C GLU A 492 2.63 -46.87 0.24
N LYS A 493 2.35 -46.87 -1.07
CA LYS A 493 2.61 -48.04 -1.94
C LYS A 493 4.09 -48.44 -1.95
N ALA A 494 4.99 -47.46 -1.98
CA ALA A 494 6.43 -47.72 -1.93
C ALA A 494 6.86 -48.33 -0.60
N LEU A 495 6.28 -47.88 0.52
CA LEU A 495 6.51 -48.44 1.86
C LEU A 495 6.01 -49.88 1.98
N GLU A 496 4.82 -50.17 1.47
CA GLU A 496 4.25 -51.52 1.45
C GLU A 496 5.14 -52.49 0.67
N ALA A 497 5.56 -52.10 -0.55
CA ALA A 497 6.49 -52.89 -1.36
C ALA A 497 7.84 -53.12 -0.66
N ARG A 498 8.36 -52.13 0.07
CA ARG A 498 9.58 -52.26 0.88
C ARG A 498 9.39 -53.26 2.02
N ASN A 499 8.27 -53.20 2.73
CA ASN A 499 7.93 -54.09 3.83
C ASN A 499 7.73 -55.55 3.36
N GLU A 500 7.07 -55.77 2.22
CA GLU A 500 6.97 -57.10 1.61
C GLU A 500 8.33 -57.67 1.25
N ARG A 501 9.20 -56.85 0.64
CA ARG A 501 10.57 -57.26 0.32
C ARG A 501 11.36 -57.64 1.57
N ARG A 502 11.23 -56.87 2.67
CA ARG A 502 11.87 -57.17 3.95
C ARG A 502 11.42 -58.52 4.51
N LYS A 503 10.11 -58.80 4.53
CA LYS A 503 9.55 -60.10 4.95
C LYS A 503 10.09 -61.27 4.13
N LEU A 504 10.21 -61.10 2.80
CA LEU A 504 10.76 -62.14 1.93
C LEU A 504 12.23 -62.42 2.20
N LEU A 505 13.03 -61.38 2.50
CA LEU A 505 14.44 -61.54 2.85
C LEU A 505 14.59 -62.25 4.20
N GLU A 506 13.82 -61.86 5.21
CA GLU A 506 13.81 -62.53 6.52
C GLU A 506 13.40 -64.01 6.40
N ALA A 507 12.40 -64.32 5.57
CA ALA A 507 12.00 -65.71 5.32
C ALA A 507 13.12 -66.52 4.63
N LYS A 508 13.86 -65.91 3.69
CA LYS A 508 15.01 -66.53 3.04
C LYS A 508 16.17 -66.75 4.02
N GLU A 509 16.45 -65.78 4.88
CA GLU A 509 17.47 -65.91 5.92
C GLU A 509 17.11 -67.00 6.91
N LYS A 510 15.88 -67.03 7.43
CA LYS A 510 15.41 -68.12 8.31
C LYS A 510 15.58 -69.48 7.66
N LYS A 511 15.17 -69.64 6.41
CA LYS A 511 15.34 -70.89 5.65
C LYS A 511 16.83 -71.25 5.46
N LYS A 512 17.71 -70.27 5.24
CA LYS A 512 19.16 -70.46 5.14
C LYS A 512 19.75 -70.91 6.48
N THR A 513 19.34 -70.31 7.59
CA THR A 513 19.78 -70.67 8.94
C THR A 513 19.29 -72.06 9.35
N GLU A 514 18.05 -72.42 8.99
CA GLU A 514 17.51 -73.78 9.18
C GLU A 514 18.27 -74.84 8.35
N LEU A 515 18.72 -74.49 7.15
CA LEU A 515 19.55 -75.36 6.30
C LEU A 515 21.00 -75.48 6.80
N LEU A 516 21.50 -74.51 7.57
CA LEU A 516 22.83 -74.53 8.17
C LEU A 516 22.87 -75.28 9.52
N ASN A 517 21.72 -75.42 10.18
CA ASN A 517 21.56 -76.14 11.45
C ASN A 517 21.07 -77.59 11.28
N LYS A 518 20.94 -78.07 10.03
CA LYS A 518 20.75 -79.48 9.65
C LYS A 518 22.03 -79.99 9.03
#